data_AF-A0A6B2DT07-F1
#
_entry.id   AF-A0A6B2DT07-F1
#
_cell.length_a   1.000
_cell.length_b   1.000
_cell.length_c   1.000
_cell.angle_alpha   90.00
_cell.angle_beta   90.00
_cell.angle_gamma   90.00
#
_symmetry.space_group_name_H-M   'P 1'
#
loop_
_entity.id
_entity.type
_entity.pdbx_description
1 polymer ?
#
loop_
_entity_poly.entity_id
_entity_poly.type
_entity_poly.pdbx_seq_one_letter_code
_entity_poly.pdbx_strand_id
1 'polypeptide(L)'
;LVLVPVALAVEGAPPSSLSGANIAGYAYLSLIGAAFAYALWFRGIRAMPATHVTFLGLLSPVVATLLGWLVLGQRLTPWQLLGAAVVLAAVVAAQRRAQPSPATQRVSEKV
;
A
#
# COMPACT_ATOMS: atom_id res chain seq x y z
N LEU A 1 -6.54 18.41 12.06
CA LEU A 1 -6.60 19.47 13.09
C LEU A 1 -5.94 19.08 14.40
N VAL A 2 -6.15 17.84 14.90
CA VAL A 2 -5.51 17.35 16.15
C VAL A 2 -3.98 17.48 16.16
N LEU A 3 -3.33 17.31 15.00
CA LEU A 3 -1.86 17.41 14.89
C LEU A 3 -1.33 18.84 14.74
N VAL A 4 -2.20 19.85 14.51
CA VAL A 4 -1.76 21.23 14.24
C VAL A 4 -0.92 21.81 15.38
N PRO A 5 -1.29 21.66 16.67
CA PRO A 5 -0.47 22.18 17.77
C PRO A 5 0.92 21.54 17.83
N VAL A 6 1.00 20.22 17.57
CA VAL A 6 2.26 19.48 17.57
C VAL A 6 3.13 19.89 16.38
N ALA A 7 2.55 20.03 15.19
CA ALA A 7 3.26 20.47 14.00
C ALA A 7 3.83 21.89 14.20
N LEU A 8 3.04 22.83 14.73
CA LEU A 8 3.53 24.18 15.02
C LEU A 8 4.61 24.20 16.10
N ALA A 9 4.53 23.31 17.09
CA ALA A 9 5.53 23.22 18.15
C ALA A 9 6.85 22.57 17.70
N VAL A 10 6.81 21.61 16.76
CA VAL A 10 7.99 20.81 16.33
C VAL A 10 8.58 21.32 15.02
N GLU A 11 7.77 21.61 14.01
CA GLU A 11 8.19 22.04 12.67
C GLU A 11 8.22 23.57 12.54
N GLY A 12 7.48 24.28 13.39
CA GLY A 12 7.40 25.75 13.38
C GLY A 12 6.33 26.29 12.42
N ALA A 13 6.41 27.58 12.12
CA ALA A 13 5.48 28.22 11.20
C ALA A 13 5.70 27.72 9.76
N PRO A 14 4.62 27.52 8.96
CA PRO A 14 4.76 27.12 7.57
C PRO A 14 5.57 28.16 6.77
N PRO A 15 6.26 27.71 5.70
CA PRO A 15 7.08 28.60 4.88
C PRO A 15 6.26 29.78 4.33
N SER A 16 6.82 30.99 4.41
CA SER A 16 6.19 32.20 3.89
C SER A 16 6.13 32.27 2.35
N SER A 17 6.88 31.40 1.67
CA SER A 17 6.86 31.27 0.21
C SER A 17 6.92 29.80 -0.20
N LEU A 18 6.21 29.46 -1.28
CA LEU A 18 6.25 28.14 -1.89
C LEU A 18 7.21 28.17 -3.08
N SER A 19 8.25 27.34 -3.04
CA SER A 19 9.11 27.16 -4.21
C SER A 19 8.36 26.39 -5.30
N GLY A 20 8.81 26.53 -6.56
CA GLY A 20 8.28 25.73 -7.67
C GLY A 20 8.40 24.21 -7.42
N ALA A 21 9.44 23.78 -6.71
CA ALA A 21 9.61 22.37 -6.30
C ALA A 21 8.54 21.93 -5.29
N ASN A 22 8.15 22.79 -4.35
CA ASN A 22 7.06 22.47 -3.41
C ASN A 22 5.73 22.33 -4.14
N ILE A 23 5.45 23.24 -5.06
CA ILE A 23 4.22 23.20 -5.87
C ILE A 23 4.19 21.92 -6.71
N ALA A 24 5.29 21.58 -7.38
CA ALA A 24 5.40 20.35 -8.16
C ALA A 24 5.24 19.11 -7.27
N GLY A 25 5.83 19.10 -6.08
CA GLY A 25 5.67 18.04 -5.09
C GLY A 25 4.22 17.86 -4.65
N TYR A 26 3.53 18.94 -4.29
CA TYR A 26 2.11 18.89 -3.91
C TYR A 26 1.21 18.47 -5.08
N ALA A 27 1.47 18.95 -6.29
CA ALA A 27 0.75 18.54 -7.48
C ALA A 27 0.92 17.03 -7.74
N TYR A 28 2.14 16.51 -7.66
CA TYR A 28 2.40 15.07 -7.79
C TYR A 28 1.68 14.26 -6.71
N LEU A 29 1.79 14.65 -5.44
CA LEU A 29 1.16 13.94 -4.32
C LEU A 29 -0.37 13.95 -4.43
N SER A 30 -0.97 15.08 -4.80
CA SER A 30 -2.42 15.19 -4.90
C SER A 30 -3.00 14.52 -6.15
N LEU A 31 -2.37 14.68 -7.31
CA LEU A 31 -2.89 14.13 -8.56
C LEU A 31 -2.55 12.66 -8.73
N ILE A 32 -1.29 12.28 -8.52
CA ILE A 32 -0.81 10.92 -8.75
C ILE A 32 -0.98 10.08 -7.48
N GLY A 33 -0.43 10.56 -6.36
CA GLY A 33 -0.42 9.83 -5.09
C GLY A 33 -1.80 9.66 -4.47
N ALA A 34 -2.70 10.62 -4.66
CA ALA A 34 -4.07 10.56 -4.17
C ALA A 34 -5.08 10.29 -5.28
N ALA A 35 -5.41 11.27 -6.13
CA ALA A 35 -6.55 11.17 -7.04
C ALA A 35 -6.48 9.95 -7.97
N PHE A 36 -5.38 9.79 -8.71
CA PHE A 36 -5.19 8.68 -9.64
C PHE A 36 -5.07 7.33 -8.92
N ALA A 37 -4.23 7.25 -7.88
CA ALA A 37 -4.04 6.02 -7.11
C ALA A 37 -5.36 5.54 -6.47
N TYR A 38 -6.13 6.43 -5.85
CA TYR A 38 -7.43 6.08 -5.25
C TYR A 38 -8.47 5.72 -6.31
N ALA A 39 -8.50 6.40 -7.47
CA ALA A 39 -9.38 6.01 -8.56
C ALA A 39 -9.11 4.58 -9.03
N LEU A 40 -7.83 4.20 -9.19
CA LEU A 40 -7.43 2.84 -9.52
C LEU A 40 -7.80 1.85 -8.40
N TRP A 41 -7.53 2.21 -7.15
CA TRP A 41 -7.85 1.39 -5.99
C TRP A 41 -9.35 1.08 -5.92
N PHE A 42 -10.20 2.11 -5.94
CA PHE A 42 -11.64 1.93 -5.87
C PHE A 42 -12.20 1.15 -7.06
N ARG A 43 -11.64 1.36 -8.26
CA ARG A 43 -12.02 0.58 -9.44
C ARG A 43 -11.60 -0.89 -9.30
N GLY A 44 -10.41 -1.15 -8.77
CA GLY A 44 -9.88 -2.50 -8.57
C GLY A 44 -10.67 -3.30 -7.55
N ILE A 45 -10.90 -2.74 -6.35
CA ILE A 45 -11.62 -3.46 -5.29
C ILE A 45 -13.08 -3.75 -5.64
N ARG A 46 -13.71 -2.94 -6.51
CA ARG A 46 -15.07 -3.20 -7.00
C ARG A 46 -15.16 -4.44 -7.89
N ALA A 47 -14.05 -4.84 -8.53
CA ALA A 47 -14.00 -5.93 -9.49
C ALA A 47 -13.35 -7.20 -8.93
N MET A 48 -12.92 -7.21 -7.66
CA MET A 48 -12.10 -8.28 -7.09
C MET A 48 -12.72 -8.91 -5.83
N PRO A 49 -12.56 -10.24 -5.63
CA PRO A 49 -12.89 -10.89 -4.36
C PRO A 49 -12.02 -10.34 -3.21
N ALA A 50 -12.57 -10.31 -1.99
CA ALA A 50 -11.91 -9.74 -0.80
C ALA A 50 -10.49 -10.30 -0.55
N THR A 51 -10.29 -11.60 -0.78
CA THR A 51 -9.00 -12.27 -0.64
C THR A 51 -7.90 -11.65 -1.51
N HIS A 52 -8.22 -11.24 -2.74
CA HIS A 52 -7.25 -10.61 -3.64
C HIS A 52 -6.89 -9.19 -3.18
N VAL A 53 -7.86 -8.44 -2.65
CA VAL A 53 -7.64 -7.08 -2.12
C VAL A 53 -6.68 -7.10 -0.93
N THR A 54 -6.79 -8.11 -0.06
CA THR A 54 -5.86 -8.27 1.07
C THR A 54 -4.41 -8.46 0.60
N PHE A 55 -4.17 -9.24 -0.46
CA PHE A 55 -2.82 -9.40 -1.02
C PHE A 55 -2.30 -8.13 -1.69
N LEU A 56 -3.18 -7.33 -2.30
CA LEU A 56 -2.81 -6.05 -2.91
C LEU A 56 -2.23 -5.08 -1.87
N GLY A 57 -2.76 -5.08 -0.64
CA GLY A 57 -2.20 -4.32 0.48
C GLY A 57 -0.76 -4.72 0.84
N LEU A 58 -0.43 -6.01 0.71
CA LEU A 58 0.93 -6.53 0.96
C LEU A 58 1.94 -6.11 -0.12
N LEU A 59 1.49 -5.69 -1.30
CA LEU A 59 2.40 -5.14 -2.32
C LEU A 59 2.92 -3.75 -1.95
N SER A 60 2.18 -2.95 -1.16
CA SER A 60 2.61 -1.61 -0.75
C SER A 60 3.99 -1.61 -0.07
N PRO A 61 4.25 -2.40 1.00
CA PRO A 61 5.57 -2.46 1.61
C PRO A 61 6.64 -3.03 0.67
N VAL A 62 6.30 -3.95 -0.25
CA VAL A 62 7.24 -4.48 -1.25
C VAL A 62 7.68 -3.38 -2.22
N VAL A 63 6.73 -2.66 -2.81
CA VAL A 63 7.02 -1.54 -3.73
C VAL A 63 7.77 -0.43 -3.01
N ALA A 64 7.35 -0.06 -1.79
CA ALA A 64 8.03 0.95 -0.99
C ALA A 64 9.49 0.55 -0.70
N THR A 65 9.75 -0.70 -0.32
CA THR A 65 11.09 -1.23 -0.08
C THR A 65 11.95 -1.20 -1.35
N LEU A 66 11.37 -1.62 -2.49
CA LEU A 66 12.05 -1.59 -3.78
C LEU A 66 12.40 -0.17 -4.21
N LEU A 67 11.48 0.79 -4.06
CA LEU A 67 11.74 2.20 -4.36
C LEU A 67 12.78 2.79 -3.41
N GLY A 68 12.73 2.44 -2.11
CA GLY A 68 13.75 2.84 -1.14
C GLY A 68 15.14 2.36 -1.53
N TRP A 69 15.26 1.11 -1.97
CA TRP A 69 16.53 0.55 -2.43
C TRP A 69 17.01 1.12 -3.77
N LEU A 70 16.14 1.15 -4.79
CA LEU A 70 16.50 1.51 -6.16
C LEU A 70 16.56 3.02 -6.41
N VAL A 71 15.63 3.78 -5.84
CA VAL A 71 15.49 5.23 -6.10
C VAL A 71 16.21 6.04 -5.03
N LEU A 72 16.07 5.66 -3.76
CA LEU A 72 16.72 6.37 -2.64
C LEU A 72 18.11 5.81 -2.29
N GLY A 73 18.53 4.69 -2.90
CA GLY A 73 19.83 4.08 -2.65
C GLY A 73 19.98 3.47 -1.24
N GLN A 74 18.87 3.20 -0.55
CA GLN A 74 18.89 2.67 0.82
C GLN A 74 19.43 1.24 0.84
N ARG A 75 20.45 0.99 1.65
CA ARG A 75 20.98 -0.37 1.85
C ARG A 75 20.00 -1.19 2.69
N LEU A 76 19.52 -2.29 2.13
CA LEU A 76 18.68 -3.23 2.86
C LEU A 76 19.56 -4.02 3.84
N THR A 77 19.19 -3.95 5.12
CA THR A 77 19.84 -4.75 6.17
C THR A 77 19.48 -6.23 6.02
N PRO A 78 20.32 -7.15 6.52
CA PRO A 78 20.00 -8.59 6.51
C PRO A 78 18.66 -8.92 7.17
N TRP A 79 18.27 -8.21 8.22
CA TRP A 79 16.99 -8.41 8.90
C TRP A 79 15.78 -7.96 8.06
N GLN A 80 15.90 -6.88 7.29
CA GLN A 80 14.85 -6.45 6.36
C GLN A 80 14.67 -7.46 5.23
N LEU A 81 15.77 -8.03 4.72
CA LEU A 81 15.72 -9.09 3.72
C LEU A 81 15.04 -10.35 4.26
N LEU A 82 15.35 -10.75 5.49
CA LEU A 82 14.69 -11.88 6.14
C LEU A 82 13.19 -11.63 6.31
N GLY A 83 12.80 -10.43 6.79
CA GLY A 83 11.39 -10.05 6.90
C GLY A 83 10.65 -10.07 5.56
N ALA A 84 11.28 -9.53 4.50
CA ALA A 84 10.73 -9.57 3.14
C ALA A 84 10.54 -11.01 2.65
N ALA A 85 11.51 -11.89 2.87
CA ALA A 85 11.42 -13.31 2.50
C ALA A 85 10.26 -14.02 3.21
N VAL A 86 10.06 -13.77 4.51
CA VAL A 86 8.94 -14.33 5.28
C VAL A 86 7.59 -13.86 4.74
N VAL A 87 7.43 -12.57 4.44
CA VAL A 87 6.19 -12.02 3.87
C VAL A 87 5.89 -12.63 2.51
N LEU A 88 6.88 -12.69 1.61
CA LEU A 88 6.71 -13.30 0.29
C LEU A 88 6.33 -14.78 0.38
N ALA A 89 6.97 -15.54 1.28
CA ALA A 89 6.63 -16.94 1.51
C ALA A 89 5.19 -17.12 2.01
N ALA A 90 4.75 -16.26 2.94
CA ALA A 90 3.38 -16.28 3.45
C ALA A 90 2.35 -15.97 2.35
N VAL A 91 2.63 -14.98 1.50
CA VAL A 91 1.77 -14.63 0.35
C VAL A 91 1.61 -15.83 -0.59
N VAL A 92 2.72 -16.46 -0.98
CA VAL A 92 2.71 -17.64 -1.86
C VAL A 92 1.96 -18.81 -1.22
N ALA A 93 2.19 -19.08 0.06
CA ALA A 93 1.51 -20.15 0.79
C ALA A 93 0.00 -19.92 0.89
N ALA A 94 -0.41 -18.68 1.14
CA ALA A 94 -1.82 -18.32 1.26
C ALA A 94 -2.56 -18.38 -0.10
N GLN A 95 -1.91 -17.98 -1.19
CA GLN A 95 -2.46 -18.14 -2.55
C GLN A 95 -2.64 -19.61 -2.94
N ARG A 96 -1.72 -20.50 -2.52
CA ARG A 96 -1.85 -21.95 -2.76
C ARG A 96 -3.00 -22.60 -1.99
N ARG A 97 -3.32 -22.09 -0.80
CA ARG A 97 -4.46 -22.56 0.02
C ARG A 97 -5.80 -21.97 -0.39
N ALA A 98 -5.80 -20.85 -1.13
CA ALA A 98 -7.01 -20.20 -1.63
C ALA A 98 -7.61 -20.88 -2.90
N GLN A 99 -7.13 -22.08 -3.27
CA GLN A 99 -7.86 -22.92 -4.23
C GLN A 99 -9.24 -23.25 -3.62
N PRO A 100 -10.36 -22.91 -4.30
CA PRO A 100 -11.69 -23.08 -3.72
C PRO A 100 -11.98 -24.57 -3.52
N SER A 101 -12.27 -24.99 -2.30
CA SER A 101 -12.96 -26.27 -2.05
C SER A 101 -14.36 -26.19 -2.67
N PRO A 102 -14.72 -27.02 -3.67
CA PRO A 102 -16.01 -26.94 -4.37
C PRO A 102 -17.19 -27.53 -3.56
N ALA A 103 -17.16 -27.49 -2.23
CA ALA A 103 -17.97 -28.38 -1.40
C ALA A 103 -19.17 -27.75 -0.66
N THR A 104 -19.42 -26.44 -0.76
CA THR A 104 -20.51 -25.80 0.01
C THR A 104 -21.81 -25.58 -0.78
N GLN A 105 -21.86 -25.87 -2.09
CA GLN A 105 -23.07 -25.65 -2.89
C GLN A 105 -24.15 -26.74 -2.78
N ARG A 106 -23.88 -27.92 -2.19
CA ARG A 106 -24.85 -29.04 -2.19
C ARG A 106 -25.89 -29.04 -1.05
N VAL A 107 -25.84 -28.10 -0.12
CA VAL A 107 -26.76 -28.10 1.04
C VAL A 107 -28.06 -27.31 0.76
N SER A 108 -28.08 -26.41 -0.22
CA SER A 108 -29.27 -25.60 -0.52
C SER A 108 -30.26 -26.24 -1.51
N GLU A 109 -29.97 -27.42 -2.05
CA GLU A 109 -30.86 -28.12 -3.02
C GLU A 109 -31.82 -29.11 -2.34
N LYS A 110 -31.80 -29.21 -1.00
CA LYS A 110 -32.60 -30.20 -0.26
C LYS A 110 -33.45 -29.65 0.90
N VAL A 111 -33.73 -28.35 0.94
CA VAL A 111 -34.69 -27.76 1.88
C VAL A 111 -35.83 -27.10 1.13
#